data_AF-A0A2G7SRU9-F1
#
_entry.id   AF-A0A2G7SRU9-F1
#
_cell.length_a   1.000
_cell.length_b   1.000
_cell.length_c   1.000
_cell.angle_alpha   90.00
_cell.angle_beta   90.00
_cell.angle_gamma   90.00
#
_symmetry.space_group_name_H-M   'P 1'
#
loop_
_entity.id
_entity.type
_entity.pdbx_description
1 polymer ?
#
loop_
_entity_poly.entity_id
_entity_poly.type
_entity_poly.pdbx_seq_one_letter_code
_entity_poly.pdbx_strand_id
1 'polypeptide(L)'
;LLRVLDAAAEAAGRDAYWTISDASRDTLYRKLRDRVMVEGLRFHDLRATALTWLSKRVDVMTLARISGHVDINELFNTYYRETAEDIAARL
;
A
#
# COMPACT_ATOMS: atom_id res chain seq x y z
N LEU A 1 -5.87 12.12 -6.71
CA LEU A 1 -4.51 11.55 -6.62
C LEU A 1 -4.02 11.06 -7.99
N LEU A 2 -4.70 10.12 -8.64
CA LEU A 2 -4.27 9.58 -9.95
C LEU A 2 -4.16 10.64 -11.06
N ARG A 3 -5.07 11.64 -11.09
CA ARG A 3 -5.01 12.75 -12.07
C ARG A 3 -3.69 13.51 -12.09
N VAL A 4 -2.99 13.63 -10.94
CA VAL A 4 -1.68 14.30 -10.89
C VAL A 4 -0.62 13.47 -11.59
N LEU A 5 -0.70 12.15 -11.47
CA LEU A 5 0.20 11.22 -12.15
C LEU A 5 -0.08 11.20 -13.65
N ASP A 6 -1.35 11.21 -14.05
CA ASP A 6 -1.74 11.26 -15.46
C ASP A 6 -1.28 12.56 -16.13
N ALA A 7 -1.48 13.72 -15.46
CA ALA A 7 -0.95 15.00 -15.94
C ALA A 7 0.58 15.02 -16.05
N ALA A 8 1.29 14.36 -15.12
CA ALA A 8 2.74 14.24 -15.19
C ALA A 8 3.19 13.32 -16.34
N ALA A 9 2.39 12.32 -16.72
CA ALA A 9 2.65 11.50 -17.90
C ALA A 9 2.43 12.31 -19.19
N GLU A 10 1.34 13.05 -19.29
CA GLU A 10 1.03 13.92 -20.42
C GLU A 10 2.13 14.97 -20.63
N ALA A 11 2.54 15.67 -19.57
CA ALA A 11 3.63 16.64 -19.61
C ALA A 11 4.98 16.04 -20.07
N ALA A 12 5.17 14.74 -19.85
CA ALA A 12 6.34 13.99 -20.30
C ALA A 12 6.15 13.32 -21.68
N GLY A 13 5.04 13.59 -22.39
CA GLY A 13 4.73 13.00 -23.69
C GLY A 13 4.43 11.50 -23.65
N ARG A 14 3.87 10.99 -22.54
CA ARG A 14 3.47 9.59 -22.38
C ARG A 14 1.95 9.45 -22.32
N ASP A 15 1.45 8.36 -22.90
CA ASP A 15 0.00 8.06 -22.94
C ASP A 15 -0.58 7.70 -21.56
N ALA A 16 0.25 7.12 -20.67
CA ALA A 16 -0.17 6.74 -19.33
C ALA A 16 1.01 6.85 -18.35
N TYR A 17 0.69 7.09 -17.07
CA TYR A 17 1.71 7.08 -16.01
C TYR A 17 2.24 5.68 -15.75
N TRP A 18 1.35 4.70 -15.66
CA TRP A 18 1.71 3.29 -15.60
C TRP A 18 1.55 2.67 -16.99
N THR A 19 2.65 2.15 -17.54
CA THR A 19 2.69 1.55 -18.88
C THR A 19 2.63 0.02 -18.86
N ILE A 20 2.48 -0.58 -17.68
CA ILE A 20 2.34 -2.04 -17.50
C ILE A 20 0.90 -2.40 -17.17
N SER A 21 0.40 -3.49 -17.77
CA SER A 21 -0.89 -4.06 -17.39
C SER A 21 -0.82 -4.74 -16.02
N ASP A 22 -1.98 -4.96 -15.39
CA ASP A 22 -2.08 -5.69 -14.13
C ASP A 22 -1.49 -7.11 -14.22
N ALA A 23 -1.69 -7.79 -15.36
CA ALA A 23 -1.14 -9.12 -15.62
C ALA A 23 0.40 -9.11 -15.72
N SER A 24 0.95 -8.11 -16.41
CA SER A 24 2.40 -7.92 -16.52
C SER A 24 3.02 -7.58 -15.16
N ARG A 25 2.38 -6.68 -14.39
CA ARG A 25 2.79 -6.32 -13.03
C ARG A 25 2.86 -7.54 -12.12
N ASP A 26 1.81 -8.35 -12.09
CA ASP A 26 1.76 -9.56 -11.27
C ASP A 26 2.83 -10.59 -11.68
N THR A 27 3.08 -10.72 -12.98
CA THR A 27 4.17 -11.56 -13.51
C THR A 27 5.54 -11.05 -13.10
N LEU A 28 5.80 -9.75 -13.21
CA LEU A 28 7.06 -9.13 -12.78
C LEU A 28 7.27 -9.28 -11.27
N TYR A 29 6.22 -9.14 -10.48
CA TYR A 29 6.26 -9.36 -9.03
C TYR A 29 6.64 -10.80 -8.69
N ARG A 30 5.99 -11.81 -9.29
CA ARG A 30 6.36 -13.22 -9.09
C ARG A 30 7.82 -13.48 -9.44
N LYS A 31 8.29 -12.96 -10.58
CA LYS A 31 9.71 -13.08 -10.97
C LYS A 31 10.65 -12.49 -9.92
N LEU A 32 10.32 -11.34 -9.34
CA LEU A 32 11.11 -10.74 -8.25
C LEU A 32 11.07 -11.61 -6.99
N ARG A 33 9.87 -11.99 -6.54
CA ARG A 33 9.62 -12.83 -5.36
C ARG A 33 10.42 -14.13 -5.43
N ASP A 34 10.38 -14.81 -6.56
CA ASP A 34 11.05 -16.10 -6.75
C ASP A 34 12.58 -15.94 -6.73
N ARG A 35 13.12 -14.84 -7.29
CA ARG A 35 14.57 -14.54 -7.23
C ARG A 35 15.08 -14.32 -5.82
N VAL A 36 14.25 -13.76 -4.94
CA VAL A 36 14.60 -13.54 -3.53
C VAL A 36 14.21 -14.73 -2.64
N MET A 37 13.77 -15.85 -3.25
CA MET A 37 13.41 -17.09 -2.57
C MET A 37 12.37 -16.91 -1.45
N VAL A 38 11.41 -16.01 -1.66
CA VAL A 38 10.30 -15.80 -0.73
C VAL A 38 9.07 -16.55 -1.23
N GLU A 39 8.47 -17.36 -0.38
CA GLU A 39 7.30 -18.15 -0.74
C GLU A 39 5.99 -17.51 -0.23
N GLY A 40 4.87 -17.89 -0.84
CA GLY A 40 3.53 -17.54 -0.35
C GLY A 40 3.08 -16.09 -0.53
N LEU A 41 3.95 -15.17 -0.96
CA LEU A 41 3.56 -13.78 -1.20
C LEU A 41 2.95 -13.54 -2.58
N ARG A 42 1.96 -12.66 -2.62
CA ARG A 42 1.27 -12.14 -3.81
C ARG A 42 1.42 -10.62 -3.88
N PHE A 43 1.28 -10.05 -5.07
CA PHE A 43 1.35 -8.59 -5.23
C PHE A 43 0.32 -7.85 -4.36
N HIS A 44 -0.87 -8.45 -4.18
CA HIS A 44 -1.94 -7.95 -3.30
C HIS A 44 -1.45 -7.70 -1.86
N ASP A 45 -0.54 -8.51 -1.34
CA ASP A 45 -0.11 -8.43 0.06
C ASP A 45 0.70 -7.15 0.33
N LEU A 46 1.26 -6.52 -0.71
CA LEU A 46 1.94 -5.23 -0.61
C LEU A 46 1.03 -4.13 -0.06
N ARG A 47 -0.27 -4.19 -0.36
CA ARG A 47 -1.25 -3.25 0.21
C ARG A 47 -1.33 -3.41 1.72
N ALA A 48 -1.45 -4.64 2.21
CA ALA A 48 -1.49 -4.90 3.65
C ALA A 48 -0.22 -4.40 4.33
N THR A 49 0.95 -4.67 3.76
CA THR A 49 2.23 -4.17 4.28
C THR A 49 2.28 -2.63 4.32
N ALA A 50 1.87 -1.96 3.25
CA ALA A 50 1.86 -0.51 3.19
C ALA A 50 0.93 0.09 4.25
N LEU A 51 -0.24 -0.51 4.49
CA LEU A 51 -1.17 -0.07 5.52
C LEU A 51 -0.63 -0.28 6.93
N THR A 52 0.04 -1.40 7.21
CA THR A 52 0.74 -1.64 8.49
C THR A 52 1.86 -0.63 8.75
N TRP A 53 2.54 -0.15 7.70
CA TRP A 53 3.59 0.86 7.89
C TRP A 53 3.01 2.27 8.06
N LEU A 54 1.96 2.59 7.30
CA LEU A 54 1.28 3.87 7.40
C LEU A 54 0.52 4.03 8.72
N SER A 55 -0.04 2.95 9.29
CA SER A 55 -0.72 3.01 10.59
C SER A 55 0.18 3.49 11.72
N LYS A 56 1.51 3.37 11.57
CA LYS A 56 2.49 3.90 12.54
C LYS A 56 2.77 5.40 12.38
N ARG A 57 2.26 6.04 11.33
CA ARG A 57 2.60 7.40 10.92
C ARG A 57 1.41 8.34 10.79
N VAL A 58 0.22 7.80 10.58
CA VAL A 58 -1.02 8.56 10.46
C VAL A 58 -2.08 7.98 11.38
N ASP A 59 -3.12 8.74 11.68
CA ASP A 59 -4.28 8.24 12.44
C ASP A 59 -5.19 7.36 11.57
N VAL A 60 -6.10 6.63 12.23
CA VAL A 60 -6.96 5.64 11.56
C VAL A 60 -7.95 6.27 10.56
N MET A 61 -8.40 7.52 10.75
CA MET A 61 -9.25 8.21 9.79
C MET A 61 -8.46 8.61 8.54
N THR A 62 -7.26 9.12 8.73
CA THR A 62 -6.36 9.42 7.62
C THR A 62 -6.00 8.16 6.84
N LEU A 63 -5.71 7.05 7.54
CA LEU A 63 -5.45 5.77 6.89
C LEU A 63 -6.69 5.26 6.12
N ALA A 64 -7.90 5.44 6.64
CA ALA A 64 -9.15 5.13 5.93
C ALA A 64 -9.27 5.93 4.64
N ARG A 65 -8.97 7.23 4.67
CA ARG A 65 -8.98 8.10 3.48
C ARG A 65 -7.98 7.65 2.42
N ILE A 66 -6.75 7.34 2.83
CA ILE A 66 -5.66 6.91 1.93
C ILE A 66 -5.99 5.56 1.29
N SER A 67 -6.45 4.62 2.12
CA SER A 67 -6.67 3.25 1.72
C SER A 67 -7.99 3.07 0.97
N GLY A 68 -9.00 3.91 1.22
CA GLY A 68 -10.35 3.75 0.69
C GLY A 68 -11.18 2.70 1.42
N HIS A 69 -10.82 2.32 2.66
CA HIS A 69 -11.70 1.47 3.48
C HIS A 69 -12.90 2.28 3.96
N VAL A 70 -14.08 1.68 3.81
CA VAL A 70 -15.33 2.23 4.33
C VAL A 70 -15.51 1.85 5.80
N ASP A 71 -15.21 0.60 6.14
CA ASP A 71 -15.19 0.15 7.53
C ASP A 71 -13.83 0.41 8.18
N ILE A 72 -13.83 1.33 9.12
CA ILE A 72 -12.67 1.72 9.91
C ILE A 72 -12.25 0.60 10.87
N ASN A 73 -13.18 -0.23 11.35
CA ASN A 73 -12.88 -1.28 12.31
C ASN A 73 -11.94 -2.32 11.70
N GLU A 74 -12.05 -2.59 10.41
CA GLU A 74 -11.10 -3.45 9.70
C GLU A 74 -9.67 -2.91 9.79
N LEU A 75 -9.51 -1.59 9.62
CA LEU A 75 -8.18 -0.95 9.72
C LEU A 75 -7.64 -1.00 11.15
N PHE A 76 -8.48 -0.65 12.12
CA PHE A 76 -8.12 -0.65 13.54
C PHE A 76 -7.66 -2.05 13.97
N ASN A 77 -8.49 -3.07 13.73
CA ASN A 77 -8.20 -4.44 14.17
C ASN A 77 -7.04 -5.11 13.40
N THR A 78 -6.82 -4.73 12.14
CA THR A 78 -5.83 -5.40 11.30
C THR A 78 -4.46 -4.72 11.35
N TYR A 79 -4.42 -3.40 11.26
CA TYR A 79 -3.18 -2.64 11.02
C TYR A 79 -2.72 -1.80 12.21
N TYR A 80 -3.62 -1.45 13.14
CA TYR A 80 -3.26 -0.77 14.40
C TYR A 80 -3.11 -1.79 15.51
N ARG A 81 -1.93 -2.42 15.58
CA ARG A 81 -1.57 -3.40 16.62
C ARG A 81 -0.55 -2.81 17.57
N GLU A 82 -0.86 -1.67 18.17
CA GLU A 82 0.01 -1.07 19.17
C GLU A 82 -0.18 -1.78 20.52
N THR A 83 0.93 -2.08 21.17
CA THR A 83 0.93 -2.60 22.54
C THR A 83 0.73 -1.47 23.55
N ALA A 84 0.39 -1.79 24.80
CA ALA A 84 0.30 -0.78 25.85
C ALA A 84 1.65 -0.08 26.06
N GLU A 85 2.74 -0.81 25.88
CA GLU A 85 4.12 -0.31 25.91
C GLU A 85 4.39 0.69 24.77
N ASP A 86 3.94 0.40 23.54
CA ASP A 86 4.06 1.32 22.40
C ASP A 86 3.25 2.62 22.60
N ILE A 87 2.15 2.54 23.34
CA ILE A 87 1.34 3.71 23.71
C ILE A 87 2.07 4.51 24.78
N ALA A 88 2.57 3.86 25.84
CA ALA A 88 3.30 4.52 26.91
C ALA A 88 4.57 5.23 26.40
N ALA A 89 5.25 4.67 25.40
CA ALA A 89 6.47 5.27 24.84
C ALA A 89 6.26 6.61 24.10
N ARG A 90 5.02 7.00 23.76
CA ARG A 90 4.72 8.27 23.07
C ARG A 90 4.10 9.35 23.97
N LEU A 91 3.70 8.97 25.20
CA LEU A 91 3.09 9.85 26.19
C LEU A 91 4.17 10.47 27.08
#